data_AF-A0A742H2U0-F1
#
_entry.id   AF-A0A742H2U0-F1
#
_cell.length_a   1.000
_cell.length_b   1.000
_cell.length_c   1.000
_cell.angle_alpha   90.00
_cell.angle_beta   90.00
_cell.angle_gamma   90.00
#
_symmetry.space_group_name_H-M   'P 1'
#
loop_
_entity.id
_entity.type
_entity.pdbx_description
1 polymer ?
#
loop_
_entity_poly.entity_id
_entity_poly.type
_entity_poly.pdbx_seq_one_letter_code
_entity_poly.pdbx_strand_id
1 'polypeptide(L)'
;TDSSPLPLILGLTALVISLVYIRDYLFGNDYITAALCFMMIIANPFFIENLSYKYDSLTMCLSVAISIMASRKSYSREISNIIIAVTLTIAYLSLYQASLNIYSIFLFTFILSDLTSGEDLKSIVYKAISSLFCLITGYLIYSFFIAKKLVTGGYNIEHSKIIELNSN
;
A
#
# COMPACT_ATOMS: atom_id res chain seq x y z
N THR A 1 -6.91 -5.13 28.42
CA THR A 1 -5.77 -6.07 28.35
C THR A 1 -4.67 -5.38 27.58
N ASP A 2 -3.53 -5.09 28.21
CA ASP A 2 -2.46 -4.32 27.57
C ASP A 2 -1.62 -5.20 26.66
N SER A 3 -2.00 -5.29 25.39
CA SER A 3 -1.22 -5.96 24.34
C SER A 3 -0.06 -5.10 23.80
N SER A 4 0.14 -3.87 24.31
CA SER A 4 1.30 -3.04 23.93
C SER A 4 2.57 -3.61 24.54
N PRO A 5 3.70 -3.71 23.81
CA PRO A 5 3.99 -3.17 22.48
C PRO A 5 3.91 -4.19 21.33
N LEU A 6 3.25 -5.32 21.51
CA LEU A 6 3.30 -6.45 20.57
C LEU A 6 2.78 -6.12 19.14
N PRO A 7 1.61 -5.45 18.94
CA PRO A 7 1.12 -5.09 17.62
C PRO A 7 2.09 -4.19 16.84
N LEU A 8 2.77 -3.28 17.53
CA LEU A 8 3.75 -2.38 16.92
C LEU A 8 4.97 -3.14 16.42
N ILE A 9 5.50 -4.05 17.24
CA ILE A 9 6.66 -4.89 16.87
C ILE A 9 6.29 -5.76 15.66
N LEU A 10 5.14 -6.42 15.68
CA LEU A 10 4.68 -7.24 14.57
C LEU A 10 4.51 -6.42 13.27
N GLY A 11 3.89 -5.25 13.34
CA GLY A 11 3.74 -4.35 12.20
C GLY A 11 5.09 -3.93 11.61
N LEU A 12 6.02 -3.50 12.45
CA LEU A 12 7.37 -3.10 12.02
C LEU A 12 8.14 -4.27 11.42
N THR A 13 8.04 -5.48 11.98
CA THR A 13 8.71 -6.65 11.40
C THR A 13 8.21 -6.97 9.99
N ALA A 14 6.89 -6.92 9.77
CA ALA A 14 6.31 -7.11 8.45
C ALA A 14 6.79 -6.03 7.45
N LEU A 15 6.84 -4.77 7.89
CA LEU A 15 7.36 -3.66 7.09
C LEU A 15 8.83 -3.88 6.70
N VAL A 16 9.70 -4.21 7.67
CA VAL A 16 11.12 -4.49 7.40
C VAL A 16 11.29 -5.65 6.43
N ILE A 17 10.53 -6.74 6.58
CA ILE A 17 10.57 -7.88 5.65
C ILE A 17 10.24 -7.42 4.22
N SER A 18 9.18 -6.61 4.04
CA SER A 18 8.82 -6.11 2.71
C SER A 18 9.89 -5.21 2.09
N LEU A 19 10.58 -4.39 2.89
CA LEU A 19 11.68 -3.53 2.45
C LEU A 19 12.92 -4.34 2.07
N VAL A 20 13.26 -5.36 2.85
CA VAL A 20 14.35 -6.28 2.54
C VAL A 20 14.06 -7.05 1.25
N TYR A 21 12.81 -7.47 1.03
CA TYR A 21 12.39 -8.17 -0.19
C TYR A 21 12.63 -7.36 -1.47
N ILE A 22 12.47 -6.04 -1.43
CA ILE A 22 12.69 -5.17 -2.61
C ILE A 22 14.09 -4.57 -2.68
N ARG A 23 14.90 -4.70 -1.62
CA ARG A 23 16.23 -4.07 -1.51
C ARG A 23 17.12 -4.44 -2.68
N ASP A 24 17.27 -5.74 -2.93
CA ASP A 24 18.21 -6.24 -3.94
C ASP A 24 17.86 -5.73 -5.34
N TYR A 25 16.57 -5.53 -5.59
CA TYR A 25 16.10 -4.97 -6.85
C TYR A 25 16.46 -3.47 -7.00
N LEU A 26 16.38 -2.70 -5.92
CA LEU A 26 16.57 -1.24 -5.96
C LEU A 26 18.02 -0.79 -5.77
N PHE A 27 18.77 -1.48 -4.91
CA PHE A 27 20.08 -1.06 -4.44
C PHE A 27 21.17 -2.13 -4.63
N GLY A 28 20.81 -3.34 -5.05
CA GLY A 28 21.76 -4.45 -5.18
C GLY A 28 22.54 -4.69 -3.88
N ASN A 29 23.86 -4.54 -3.95
CA ASN A 29 24.77 -4.74 -2.81
C ASN A 29 25.01 -3.49 -1.95
N ASP A 30 24.36 -2.35 -2.24
CA ASP A 30 24.52 -1.13 -1.43
C ASP A 30 23.54 -1.11 -0.24
N TYR A 31 23.93 -1.83 0.82
CA TYR A 31 23.13 -1.98 2.04
C TYR A 31 22.97 -0.66 2.81
N ILE A 32 23.98 0.21 2.78
CA ILE A 32 24.00 1.44 3.58
C ILE A 32 23.02 2.45 2.98
N THR A 33 23.10 2.67 1.67
CA THR A 33 22.17 3.57 0.98
C THR A 33 20.73 3.08 1.10
N ALA A 34 20.50 1.77 0.93
CA ALA A 34 19.18 1.18 1.11
C ALA A 34 18.62 1.44 2.53
N ALA A 35 19.43 1.20 3.57
CA ALA A 35 19.02 1.42 4.95
C ALA A 35 18.68 2.89 5.22
N LEU A 36 19.48 3.84 4.72
CA LEU A 36 19.22 5.27 4.85
C LEU A 36 17.92 5.68 4.17
N CYS A 37 17.69 5.25 2.93
CA CYS A 37 16.46 5.56 2.20
C CYS A 37 15.22 4.98 2.89
N PHE A 38 15.29 3.72 3.35
CA PHE A 38 14.18 3.08 4.05
C PHE A 38 13.92 3.68 5.44
N MET A 39 14.98 4.13 6.13
CA MET A 39 14.84 4.85 7.39
C MET A 39 14.04 6.14 7.21
N MET A 40 14.19 6.87 6.09
CA MET A 40 13.40 8.08 5.83
C MET A 40 11.89 7.80 5.72
N ILE A 41 11.50 6.62 5.25
CA ILE A 41 10.08 6.22 5.19
C ILE A 41 9.54 6.02 6.61
N ILE A 42 10.30 5.34 7.47
CA ILE A 42 9.90 5.03 8.85
C ILE A 42 9.98 6.28 9.74
N ALA A 43 10.99 7.12 9.55
CA ALA A 43 11.25 8.32 10.32
C ALA A 43 10.38 9.52 9.90
N ASN A 44 9.50 9.35 8.90
CA ASN A 44 8.59 10.39 8.48
C ASN A 44 7.66 10.78 9.65
N PRO A 45 7.56 12.08 10.02
CA PRO A 45 6.74 12.53 11.15
C PRO A 45 5.28 12.06 11.05
N PHE A 46 4.71 12.05 9.84
CA PHE A 46 3.35 11.55 9.64
C PHE A 46 3.25 10.05 9.90
N PHE A 47 4.28 9.27 9.55
CA PHE A 47 4.29 7.84 9.80
C PHE A 47 4.44 7.55 11.31
N ILE A 48 5.33 8.26 12.00
CA ILE A 48 5.52 8.14 13.46
C ILE A 48 4.25 8.52 14.23
N GLU A 49 3.58 9.60 13.82
CA GLU A 49 2.30 10.00 14.42
C GLU A 49 1.27 8.88 14.28
N ASN A 50 1.16 8.27 13.09
CA ASN A 50 0.26 7.14 12.89
C ASN A 50 0.65 5.90 13.72
N LEU A 51 1.95 5.64 13.92
CA LEU A 51 2.43 4.56 14.78
C LEU A 51 2.09 4.77 16.26
N SER A 52 1.86 6.02 16.67
CA SER A 52 1.47 6.35 18.05
C SER A 52 0.05 5.88 18.37
N TYR A 53 -0.78 5.59 17.36
CA TYR A 53 -2.09 4.96 17.54
C TYR A 53 -1.95 3.47 17.87
N LYS A 54 -2.03 3.15 19.17
CA LYS A 54 -1.85 1.80 19.72
C LYS A 54 -2.71 0.71 19.06
N TYR A 55 -3.91 1.05 18.58
CA TYR A 55 -4.83 0.07 17.99
C TYR A 55 -4.73 -0.06 16.47
N ASP A 56 -4.31 1.00 15.77
CA ASP A 56 -4.26 1.03 14.29
C ASP A 56 -2.84 0.87 13.72
N SER A 57 -1.81 0.96 14.56
CA SER A 57 -0.41 0.84 14.16
C SER A 57 -0.10 -0.47 13.42
N LEU A 58 -0.69 -1.59 13.84
CA LEU A 58 -0.49 -2.90 13.20
C LEU A 58 -1.12 -2.97 11.81
N THR A 59 -2.41 -2.61 11.69
CA THR A 59 -3.15 -2.67 10.43
C THR A 59 -2.56 -1.69 9.41
N MET A 60 -2.12 -0.53 9.86
CA MET A 60 -1.41 0.45 9.03
C MET A 60 -0.06 -0.10 8.55
N CYS A 61 0.80 -0.61 9.43
CA CYS A 61 2.10 -1.17 9.04
C CYS A 61 1.94 -2.34 8.06
N LEU A 62 0.98 -3.24 8.31
CA LEU A 62 0.68 -4.35 7.41
C LEU A 62 0.20 -3.84 6.06
N SER A 63 -0.66 -2.82 6.03
CA SER A 63 -1.11 -2.22 4.77
C SER A 63 0.06 -1.65 3.97
N VAL A 64 0.99 -0.94 4.62
CA VAL A 64 2.21 -0.42 3.97
C VAL A 64 3.10 -1.56 3.48
N ALA A 65 3.32 -2.60 4.28
CA ALA A 65 4.12 -3.76 3.88
C ALA A 65 3.51 -4.47 2.65
N ILE A 66 2.19 -4.68 2.66
CA ILE A 66 1.46 -5.29 1.55
C ILE A 66 1.50 -4.40 0.31
N SER A 67 1.40 -3.07 0.45
CA SER A 67 1.44 -2.15 -0.70
C SER A 67 2.82 -2.14 -1.39
N ILE A 68 3.90 -2.30 -0.62
CA ILE A 68 5.27 -2.49 -1.14
C ILE A 68 5.38 -3.81 -1.91
N MET A 69 4.85 -4.90 -1.36
CA MET A 69 4.85 -6.20 -2.05
C MET A 69 3.99 -6.16 -3.31
N ALA A 70 2.83 -5.49 -3.24
CA ALA A 70 1.92 -5.32 -4.36
C ALA A 70 2.57 -4.55 -5.50
N SER A 71 3.26 -3.44 -5.22
CA SER A 71 3.94 -2.63 -6.25
C SER A 71 5.08 -3.41 -6.90
N ARG A 72 5.83 -4.21 -6.15
CA ARG A 72 6.88 -5.06 -6.73
C ARG A 72 6.29 -6.16 -7.60
N LYS A 73 5.21 -6.82 -7.16
CA LYS A 73 4.55 -7.87 -7.93
C LYS A 73 3.84 -7.34 -9.17
N SER A 74 3.26 -6.15 -9.11
CA SER A 74 2.61 -5.53 -10.27
C SER A 74 3.61 -5.08 -11.33
N TYR A 75 4.84 -4.76 -10.91
CA TYR A 75 5.94 -4.36 -11.80
C TYR A 75 6.61 -5.58 -12.45
N SER A 76 5.79 -6.38 -13.13
CA SER A 76 6.13 -7.67 -13.72
C SER A 76 5.38 -7.88 -15.03
N ARG A 77 5.93 -8.75 -15.88
CA ARG A 77 5.27 -9.23 -17.11
C ARG A 77 4.44 -10.50 -16.90
N GLU A 78 4.70 -11.21 -15.82
CA GLU A 78 4.05 -12.48 -15.53
C GLU A 78 2.61 -12.28 -15.02
N ILE A 79 1.67 -12.98 -15.63
CA ILE A 79 0.24 -12.94 -15.29
C ILE A 79 -0.01 -13.42 -13.85
N SER A 80 0.74 -14.42 -13.37
CA SER A 80 0.67 -14.88 -11.99
C SER A 80 0.94 -13.75 -11.00
N ASN A 81 1.98 -12.94 -11.26
CA ASN A 81 2.32 -11.79 -10.43
C ASN A 81 1.27 -10.67 -10.53
N ILE A 82 0.63 -10.48 -11.68
CA ILE A 82 -0.49 -9.53 -11.87
C ILE A 82 -1.68 -9.92 -10.99
N ILE A 83 -2.07 -11.21 -11.00
CA ILE A 83 -3.18 -11.70 -10.18
C ILE A 83 -2.88 -11.49 -8.69
N ILE A 84 -1.66 -11.87 -8.26
CA ILE A 84 -1.21 -11.66 -6.89
C ILE A 84 -1.24 -10.16 -6.54
N ALA A 85 -0.75 -9.30 -7.43
CA ALA A 85 -0.72 -7.86 -7.20
C ALA A 85 -2.12 -7.27 -7.03
N VAL A 86 -3.09 -7.65 -7.87
CA VAL A 86 -4.49 -7.19 -7.71
C VAL A 86 -5.06 -7.62 -6.37
N THR A 87 -4.83 -8.87 -5.94
CA THR A 87 -5.26 -9.37 -4.63
C THR A 87 -4.63 -8.58 -3.48
N LEU A 88 -3.31 -8.35 -3.54
CA LEU A 88 -2.60 -7.56 -2.53
C LEU A 88 -3.08 -6.09 -2.53
N THR A 89 -3.41 -5.53 -3.69
CA THR A 89 -3.97 -4.18 -3.81
C THR A 89 -5.29 -4.06 -3.07
N ILE A 90 -6.21 -5.00 -3.27
CA ILE A 90 -7.49 -5.04 -2.54
C ILE A 90 -7.23 -5.19 -1.03
N ALA A 91 -6.28 -6.04 -0.64
CA ALA A 91 -5.94 -6.29 0.75
C ALA A 91 -5.42 -5.02 1.46
N TYR A 92 -4.43 -4.32 0.88
CA TYR A 92 -3.91 -3.11 1.54
C TYR A 92 -4.95 -1.97 1.57
N LEU A 93 -5.76 -1.81 0.52
CA LEU A 93 -6.82 -0.80 0.47
C LEU A 93 -7.90 -1.06 1.52
N SER A 94 -8.15 -2.34 1.83
CA SER A 94 -9.11 -2.75 2.88
C SER A 94 -8.57 -2.50 4.29
N LEU A 95 -7.25 -2.52 4.47
CA LEU A 95 -6.60 -2.26 5.76
C LEU A 95 -6.39 -0.76 6.02
N TYR A 96 -5.85 -0.04 5.04
CA TYR A 96 -5.55 1.39 5.15
C TYR A 96 -5.38 2.02 3.76
N GLN A 97 -6.33 2.85 3.35
CA GLN A 97 -6.38 3.42 1.99
C GLN A 97 -5.18 4.31 1.66
N ALA A 98 -4.64 5.04 2.64
CA ALA A 98 -3.52 5.95 2.41
C ALA A 98 -2.19 5.24 2.06
N SER A 99 -2.12 3.90 2.22
CA SER A 99 -1.00 3.08 1.71
C SER A 99 -0.89 3.07 0.18
N LEU A 100 -1.90 3.56 -0.56
CA LEU A 100 -1.83 3.76 -2.00
C LEU A 100 -0.68 4.71 -2.39
N ASN A 101 -0.39 5.72 -1.57
CA ASN A 101 0.73 6.63 -1.83
C ASN A 101 2.07 5.90 -1.81
N ILE A 102 2.23 4.93 -0.89
CA ILE A 102 3.45 4.12 -0.80
C ILE A 102 3.58 3.23 -2.05
N TYR A 103 2.49 2.61 -2.51
CA TYR A 103 2.49 1.83 -3.75
C TYR A 103 3.02 2.68 -4.93
N SER A 104 2.50 3.90 -5.09
CA SER A 104 2.89 4.82 -6.16
C SER A 104 4.36 5.24 -6.06
N ILE A 105 4.84 5.57 -4.85
CA ILE A 105 6.25 5.93 -4.62
C ILE A 105 7.17 4.80 -5.09
N PHE A 106 6.91 3.55 -4.66
CA PHE A 106 7.74 2.43 -5.06
C PHE A 106 7.65 2.11 -6.56
N LEU A 107 6.49 2.28 -7.19
CA LEU A 107 6.36 2.18 -8.64
C LEU A 107 7.30 3.17 -9.35
N PHE A 108 7.32 4.44 -8.92
CA PHE A 108 8.26 5.42 -9.45
C PHE A 108 9.71 5.03 -9.19
N THR A 109 10.03 4.55 -7.99
CA THR A 109 11.39 4.09 -7.65
C THR A 109 11.83 2.91 -8.54
N PHE A 110 10.95 1.95 -8.84
CA PHE A 110 11.27 0.85 -9.75
C PHE A 110 11.51 1.33 -11.18
N ILE A 111 10.69 2.26 -11.68
CA ILE A 111 10.88 2.87 -13.00
C ILE A 111 12.24 3.58 -13.07
N LEU A 112 12.58 4.38 -12.05
CA LEU A 112 13.87 5.08 -12.01
C LEU A 112 15.04 4.09 -11.92
N SER A 113 14.92 3.03 -11.13
CA SER A 113 15.94 1.98 -11.00
C SER A 113 16.21 1.27 -12.32
N ASP A 114 15.17 0.99 -13.11
CA ASP A 114 15.34 0.35 -14.41
C ASP A 114 15.92 1.32 -15.45
N LEU A 115 15.53 2.61 -15.40
CA LEU A 115 16.09 3.64 -16.26
C LEU A 115 17.59 3.85 -16.00
N THR A 116 18.02 3.86 -14.73
CA THR A 116 19.44 4.00 -14.37
C THR A 116 20.24 2.74 -14.68
N SER A 117 19.61 1.57 -14.62
CA SER A 117 20.23 0.28 -14.97
C SER A 117 20.35 0.05 -16.49
N GLY A 118 19.77 0.93 -17.31
CA GLY A 118 19.80 0.82 -18.77
C GLY A 118 18.86 -0.24 -19.33
N GLU A 119 17.79 -0.60 -18.62
CA GLU A 119 16.77 -1.50 -19.15
C GLU A 119 16.04 -0.89 -20.36
N ASP A 120 15.55 -1.74 -21.26
CA ASP A 120 14.86 -1.30 -22.47
C ASP A 120 13.58 -0.51 -22.14
N LEU A 121 13.39 0.66 -22.76
CA LEU A 121 12.24 1.54 -22.49
C LEU A 121 10.91 0.84 -22.71
N LYS A 122 10.80 -0.06 -23.71
CA LYS A 122 9.54 -0.80 -23.93
C LYS A 122 9.23 -1.73 -22.76
N SER A 123 10.27 -2.32 -22.16
CA SER A 123 10.15 -3.15 -20.97
C SER A 123 9.61 -2.37 -19.78
N ILE A 124 10.19 -1.20 -19.54
CA ILE A 124 9.83 -0.30 -18.45
C ILE A 124 8.37 0.16 -18.61
N VAL A 125 7.99 0.60 -19.81
CA VAL A 125 6.62 1.02 -20.12
C VAL A 125 5.63 -0.11 -19.92
N TYR A 126 5.95 -1.33 -20.35
CA TYR A 126 5.07 -2.48 -20.12
C TYR A 126 4.87 -2.76 -18.63
N LYS A 127 5.95 -2.82 -17.84
CA LYS A 127 5.88 -3.06 -16.39
C LYS A 127 5.12 -1.94 -15.66
N ALA A 128 5.26 -0.70 -16.11
CA ALA A 128 4.53 0.45 -15.58
C ALA A 128 3.03 0.38 -15.91
N ILE A 129 2.66 0.05 -17.16
CA ILE A 129 1.26 -0.14 -17.57
C ILE A 129 0.64 -1.32 -16.80
N SER A 130 1.37 -2.43 -16.66
CA SER A 130 0.96 -3.58 -15.85
C SER A 130 0.66 -3.17 -14.40
N SER A 131 1.51 -2.34 -13.82
CA SER A 131 1.31 -1.82 -12.46
C SER A 131 0.10 -0.91 -12.35
N LEU A 132 -0.05 0.02 -13.29
CA LEU A 132 -1.21 0.92 -13.31
C LEU A 132 -2.52 0.14 -13.51
N PHE A 133 -2.51 -0.88 -14.37
CA PHE A 133 -3.63 -1.80 -14.54
C PHE A 133 -3.97 -2.52 -13.23
N CYS A 134 -2.99 -3.10 -12.54
CA CYS A 134 -3.21 -3.76 -11.25
C CYS A 134 -3.81 -2.80 -10.21
N LEU A 135 -3.31 -1.56 -10.15
CA LEU A 135 -3.79 -0.54 -9.23
C LEU A 135 -5.24 -0.15 -9.52
N ILE A 136 -5.56 0.17 -10.77
CA ILE A 136 -6.91 0.56 -11.21
C ILE A 136 -7.89 -0.59 -10.97
N THR A 137 -7.55 -1.80 -11.43
CA THR A 137 -8.41 -2.97 -11.27
C THR A 137 -8.64 -3.29 -9.78
N GLY A 138 -7.59 -3.31 -8.97
CA GLY A 138 -7.71 -3.54 -7.53
C GLY A 138 -8.55 -2.47 -6.83
N TYR A 139 -8.35 -1.20 -7.17
CA TYR A 139 -9.13 -0.08 -6.61
C TYR A 139 -10.61 -0.15 -7.00
N LEU A 140 -10.93 -0.46 -8.26
CA LEU A 140 -12.32 -0.60 -8.71
C LEU A 140 -13.03 -1.76 -8.01
N ILE A 141 -12.35 -2.91 -7.86
CA ILE A 141 -12.90 -4.06 -7.13
C ILE A 141 -13.16 -3.69 -5.67
N TYR A 142 -12.18 -3.05 -5.01
CA TYR A 142 -12.34 -2.55 -3.65
C TYR A 142 -13.54 -1.60 -3.52
N SER A 143 -13.61 -0.58 -4.38
CA SER A 143 -14.66 0.45 -4.31
C SER A 143 -16.05 -0.12 -4.55
N PHE A 144 -16.21 -0.99 -5.56
CA PHE A 144 -17.50 -1.53 -5.94
C PHE A 144 -18.03 -2.59 -4.97
N PHE A 145 -17.18 -3.52 -4.53
CA PHE A 145 -17.62 -4.67 -3.74
C PHE A 145 -17.48 -4.46 -2.23
N ILE A 146 -16.41 -3.79 -1.79
CA ILE A 146 -16.08 -3.65 -0.37
C ILE A 146 -16.62 -2.33 0.17
N ALA A 147 -16.19 -1.20 -0.40
CA ALA A 147 -16.58 0.11 0.11
C ALA A 147 -18.10 0.33 0.02
N LYS A 148 -18.72 0.01 -1.11
CA LYS A 148 -20.19 0.13 -1.26
C LYS A 148 -20.95 -0.73 -0.24
N LYS A 149 -20.53 -1.98 0.01
CA LYS A 149 -21.22 -2.91 0.91
C LYS A 149 -21.04 -2.55 2.39
N LEU A 150 -19.89 -2.00 2.78
CA LEU A 150 -19.65 -1.48 4.13
C LEU A 150 -20.39 -0.17 4.40
N VAL A 151 -20.47 0.73 3.41
CA VAL A 151 -21.11 2.05 3.57
C VAL A 151 -22.64 1.98 3.46
N THR A 152 -23.22 0.97 2.79
CA THR A 152 -24.68 0.77 2.69
C THR A 152 -25.29 -0.12 3.79
N GLY A 153 -24.55 -0.41 4.87
CA GLY A 153 -25.13 -1.01 6.07
C GLY A 153 -26.17 -0.07 6.70
N GLY A 154 -27.34 -0.59 7.07
CA GLY A 154 -28.59 0.17 7.35
C GLY A 154 -28.52 1.36 8.33
N TYR A 155 -27.42 1.52 9.08
CA TYR A 155 -27.16 2.66 9.96
C TYR A 155 -27.05 4.00 9.19
N ASN A 156 -26.43 4.01 8.01
CA ASN A 156 -26.28 5.24 7.21
C ASN A 156 -27.59 5.68 6.53
N ILE A 157 -28.54 4.76 6.32
CA ILE A 157 -29.82 5.08 5.67
C ILE A 157 -30.79 5.72 6.67
N GLU A 158 -30.74 5.34 7.95
CA GLU A 158 -31.59 5.96 8.98
C GLU A 158 -31.08 7.33 9.45
N HIS A 159 -29.76 7.56 9.50
CA HIS A 159 -29.18 8.85 9.92
C HIS A 159 -28.87 9.83 8.78
N SER A 160 -29.00 9.42 7.52
CA SER A 160 -28.96 10.35 6.37
C SER A 160 -30.33 10.91 5.99
N LYS A 161 -31.39 10.64 6.78
CA LYS A 161 -32.64 11.40 6.64
C LYS A 161 -32.37 12.84 7.02
N ILE A 162 -32.33 13.70 6.00
CA ILE A 162 -32.28 15.15 6.15
C ILE A 162 -33.45 15.53 7.07
N ILE A 163 -33.16 16.25 8.15
CA ILE A 163 -34.18 16.78 9.06
C ILE A 163 -35.11 17.64 8.21
N GLU A 164 -36.38 17.24 8.10
CA GLU A 164 -37.40 18.07 7.47
C GLU A 164 -37.50 19.38 8.26
N LEU A 165 -37.18 20.49 7.60
CA LEU A 165 -37.42 21.82 8.16
C LEU A 165 -38.93 22.03 8.23
N ASN A 166 -39.49 21.90 9.42
CA ASN A 166 -40.88 22.22 9.67
C ASN A 166 -41.09 23.73 9.42
N SER A 167 -41.81 24.08 8.35
CA SER A 167 -42.22 25.47 8.10
C SER A 167 -43.46 25.77 8.92
N ASN A 168 -43.28 26.44 10.06
CA ASN A 168 -44.35 27.19 10.71
C ASN A 168 -44.52 28.54 10.03
#